data_AF-A0AAU0LT45-F1
#
_entry.id   AF-A0AAU0LT45-F1
#
_cell.length_a   1.000
_cell.length_b   1.000
_cell.length_c   1.000
_cell.angle_alpha   90.00
_cell.angle_beta   90.00
_cell.angle_gamma   90.00
#
_symmetry.space_group_name_H-M   'P 1'
#
loop_
_entity.id
_entity.type
_entity.pdbx_description
1 polymer ?
#
loop_
_entity_poly.entity_id
_entity_poly.type
_entity_poly.pdbx_seq_one_letter_code
_entity_poly.pdbx_strand_id
1 'polypeptide(L)'
;MRLIAELPHPDCKISIFGMNQKFIIKFEQGNLEQSYKIAEMDIIGGVNGVFDLLDEEFLKTVIDQFALMRQSFNNAYSRYE
;
A
#
# COMPACT_ATOMS: atom_id res chain seq x y z
N MET A 1 -8.09 6.14 -12.44
CA MET A 1 -7.49 6.23 -11.09
C MET A 1 -6.88 7.61 -10.95
N ARG A 2 -7.34 8.43 -9.99
CA ARG A 2 -6.83 9.80 -9.77
C ARG A 2 -5.93 9.78 -8.53
N LEU A 3 -4.72 10.32 -8.61
CA LEU A 3 -3.87 10.52 -7.43
C LEU A 3 -4.50 11.58 -6.52
N ILE A 4 -4.68 11.25 -5.24
CA ILE A 4 -5.24 12.14 -4.21
C ILE A 4 -4.12 12.69 -3.33
N ALA A 5 -3.24 11.80 -2.85
CA ALA A 5 -2.14 12.17 -1.98
C ALA A 5 -0.95 11.21 -2.16
N GLU A 6 0.24 11.69 -1.80
CA GLU A 6 1.46 10.90 -1.73
C GLU A 6 2.11 11.20 -0.37
N LEU A 7 2.50 10.17 0.37
CA LEU A 7 3.17 10.31 1.65
C LEU A 7 4.62 9.82 1.53
N PRO A 8 5.60 10.61 2.00
CA PRO A 8 6.97 10.17 2.07
C PRO A 8 7.14 9.13 3.18
N HIS A 9 7.82 8.01 2.88
CA HIS A 9 8.25 7.04 3.87
C HIS A 9 9.64 6.51 3.46
N PRO A 10 10.58 6.28 4.40
CA PRO A 10 11.95 5.88 4.07
C PRO A 10 12.02 4.56 3.29
N ASP A 11 11.16 3.59 3.63
CA ASP A 11 11.27 2.21 3.14
C ASP A 11 10.36 1.86 1.95
N CYS A 12 9.38 2.70 1.63
CA CYS A 12 8.47 2.49 0.50
C CYS A 12 7.79 3.79 0.07
N LYS A 13 7.26 3.82 -1.15
CA LYS A 13 6.42 4.93 -1.62
C LYS A 13 4.96 4.65 -1.26
N ILE A 14 4.28 5.62 -0.66
CA ILE A 14 2.85 5.51 -0.31
C ILE A 14 2.05 6.48 -1.18
N SER A 15 1.09 5.97 -1.93
CA SER A 15 0.19 6.75 -2.78
C SER A 15 -1.26 6.42 -2.48
N ILE A 16 -2.10 7.44 -2.33
CA ILE A 16 -3.55 7.28 -2.18
C ILE A 16 -4.21 7.72 -3.47
N PHE A 17 -5.02 6.83 -4.04
CA PHE A 17 -5.79 7.11 -5.24
C PHE A 17 -7.29 7.05 -4.97
N GLY A 18 -8.05 7.84 -5.74
CA GLY A 18 -9.50 7.72 -5.85
C GLY A 18 -9.87 6.98 -7.13
N MET A 19 -10.71 5.95 -7.00
CA MET A 19 -11.29 5.28 -8.17
C MET A 19 -12.58 4.54 -7.79
N ASN A 20 -13.66 4.81 -8.51
CA ASN A 20 -14.95 4.12 -8.35
C ASN A 20 -15.47 4.12 -6.90
N GLN A 21 -15.51 5.30 -6.28
CA GLN A 21 -15.98 5.50 -4.89
C GLN A 21 -15.16 4.73 -3.85
N LYS A 22 -13.89 4.48 -4.16
CA LYS A 22 -12.93 3.82 -3.26
C LYS A 22 -11.66 4.64 -3.16
N PHE A 23 -11.15 4.73 -1.93
CA PHE A 23 -9.75 5.01 -1.71
C PHE A 23 -8.93 3.75 -1.96
N ILE A 24 -7.82 3.91 -2.68
CA ILE A 24 -6.86 2.85 -2.95
C ILE A 24 -5.52 3.30 -2.39
N ILE A 25 -5.09 2.66 -1.32
CA ILE A 25 -3.81 2.88 -0.66
C ILE A 25 -2.83 1.93 -1.31
N LYS A 26 -1.85 2.48 -2.02
CA LYS A 26 -0.86 1.72 -2.75
C LYS A 26 0.52 1.99 -2.16
N PHE A 27 1.21 0.90 -1.84
CA PHE A 27 2.59 0.89 -1.37
C PHE A 27 3.48 0.29 -2.45
N GLU A 28 4.64 0.90 -2.71
CA GLU A 28 5.59 0.45 -3.72
C GLU A 28 7.01 0.33 -3.13
N GLN A 29 7.65 -0.83 -3.31
CA GLN A 29 9.05 -1.07 -2.92
C GLN A 29 9.83 -1.74 -4.07
N GLY A 30 10.45 -0.93 -4.92
CA GLY A 30 11.08 -1.38 -6.16
C GLY A 30 10.04 -1.95 -7.12
N ASN A 31 10.14 -3.24 -7.46
CA ASN A 31 9.23 -3.92 -8.39
C ASN A 31 8.01 -4.56 -7.70
N LEU A 32 7.85 -4.37 -6.39
CA LEU A 32 6.76 -4.95 -5.61
C LEU A 32 5.73 -3.88 -5.27
N GLU A 33 4.46 -4.27 -5.30
CA GLU A 33 3.33 -3.40 -4.97
C GLU A 33 2.35 -4.12 -4.03
N GLN A 34 1.90 -3.42 -2.99
CA GLN A 34 0.77 -3.81 -2.15
C GLN A 34 -0.34 -2.77 -2.28
N SER A 35 -1.58 -3.21 -2.52
CA SER A 35 -2.72 -2.31 -2.78
C SER A 35 -3.93 -2.69 -1.91
N TYR A 36 -4.36 -1.77 -1.06
CA TYR A 36 -5.53 -1.91 -0.17
C TYR A 36 -6.65 -0.99 -0.66
N LYS A 37 -7.89 -1.47 -0.64
CA LYS A 37 -9.05 -0.71 -1.13
C LYS A 37 -10.11 -0.61 -0.06
N ILE A 38 -10.62 0.59 0.16
CA ILE A 38 -11.68 0.88 1.11
C ILE A 38 -12.71 1.79 0.46
N ALA A 39 -14.00 1.56 0.71
CA ALA A 39 -15.04 2.44 0.18
C ALA A 39 -14.92 3.82 0.83
N GLU A 40 -15.12 4.88 0.06
CA GLU A 40 -15.03 6.25 0.57
C GLU A 40 -16.07 6.51 1.68
N MET A 41 -17.23 5.84 1.60
CA MET A 41 -18.29 5.91 2.60
C MET A 41 -17.95 5.26 3.95
N ASP A 42 -16.99 4.33 3.97
CA ASP A 42 -16.57 3.62 5.18
C ASP A 42 -15.45 4.38 5.93
N ILE A 43 -14.95 5.49 5.36
CA ILE A 43 -13.92 6.32 5.98
C ILE A 43 -14.54 7.59 6.55
N ILE A 44 -14.43 7.72 7.87
CA ILE A 44 -14.81 8.95 8.58
C ILE A 44 -13.80 10.05 8.20
N GLY A 45 -14.29 11.22 7.77
CA GLY A 45 -13.42 12.36 7.43
C GLY A 45 -12.77 12.30 6.05
N GLY A 46 -13.19 11.38 5.17
CA GLY A 46 -12.70 11.28 3.79
C GLY A 46 -11.21 10.92 3.73
N VAL A 47 -10.42 11.56 2.86
CA VAL A 47 -9.00 11.23 2.71
C VAL A 47 -8.21 11.37 4.03
N ASN A 48 -8.61 12.25 4.95
CA ASN A 48 -7.91 12.42 6.22
C ASN A 48 -8.03 11.18 7.11
N GLY A 49 -9.19 10.52 7.12
CA GLY A 49 -9.34 9.26 7.85
C GLY A 49 -8.50 8.12 7.26
N VAL A 50 -8.11 8.22 5.98
CA VAL A 50 -7.13 7.29 5.40
C VAL A 50 -5.75 7.53 6.00
N PHE A 51 -5.36 8.77 6.31
CA PHE A 51 -4.10 9.03 7.00
C PHE A 51 -4.10 8.46 8.42
N ASP A 52 -5.23 8.51 9.12
CA ASP A 52 -5.37 7.91 10.46
C ASP A 52 -5.25 6.37 10.42
N LEU A 53 -5.67 5.72 9.33
CA LEU A 53 -5.47 4.29 9.11
C LEU A 53 -4.01 3.90 8.82
N LEU A 54 -3.18 4.85 8.40
CA LEU A 54 -1.76 4.63 8.10
C LEU A 54 -0.91 4.79 9.36
N ASP A 55 -1.30 4.11 10.43
CA ASP A 55 -0.57 4.11 11.69
C ASP A 55 0.75 3.32 11.61
N GLU A 56 1.59 3.49 12.62
CA GLU A 56 2.92 2.86 12.66
C GLU A 56 2.85 1.32 12.68
N GLU A 57 1.83 0.73 13.30
CA GLU A 57 1.66 -0.72 13.39
C GLU A 57 1.33 -1.33 12.02
N PHE A 58 0.40 -0.70 11.31
CA PHE A 58 0.02 -1.09 9.96
C PHE A 58 1.19 -0.88 8.99
N LEU A 59 1.85 0.27 9.04
CA LEU A 59 3.00 0.56 8.17
C LEU A 59 4.12 -0.46 8.38
N LYS A 60 4.46 -0.79 9.63
CA LYS A 60 5.44 -1.84 9.94
C LYS A 60 5.04 -3.17 9.32
N THR A 61 3.77 -3.55 9.45
CA THR A 61 3.25 -4.79 8.86
C THR A 61 3.39 -4.80 7.34
N VAL A 62 3.08 -3.69 6.66
CA VAL A 62 3.26 -3.56 5.20
C VAL A 62 4.72 -3.74 4.79
N ILE A 63 5.67 -3.15 5.54
CA ILE A 63 7.10 -3.32 5.27
C ILE A 63 7.53 -4.78 5.45
N ASP A 64 7.11 -5.44 6.52
CA ASP A 64 7.40 -6.86 6.76
C ASP A 64 6.82 -7.74 5.63
N GLN A 65 5.63 -7.42 5.12
CA GLN A 65 5.04 -8.13 3.98
C GLN A 65 5.85 -7.96 2.70
N PHE A 66 6.49 -6.81 2.45
CA PHE A 66 7.38 -6.68 1.30
C PHE A 66 8.57 -7.63 1.35
N ALA A 67 9.14 -7.87 2.54
CA ALA A 67 10.21 -8.85 2.71
C ALA A 67 9.73 -10.26 2.33
N LEU A 68 8.54 -10.65 2.80
CA LEU A 68 7.91 -11.94 2.47
C LEU A 68 7.55 -12.08 0.99
N MET A 69 6.99 -11.03 0.38
CA MET A 69 6.69 -10.99 -1.06
C MET A 69 7.95 -11.20 -1.89
N ARG A 70 9.04 -10.51 -1.53
CA ARG A 70 10.33 -10.61 -2.21
C ARG A 70 10.90 -12.02 -2.11
N GLN A 71 10.91 -12.60 -0.91
CA GLN A 71 11.35 -13.98 -0.70
C GLN A 71 10.51 -14.96 -1.51
N SER A 72 9.19 -14.80 -1.49
CA SER A 72 8.27 -15.69 -2.21
C SER A 72 8.49 -15.63 -3.73
N PHE A 73 8.66 -14.44 -4.27
CA PHE A 73 8.92 -14.23 -5.70
C PHE A 73 10.28 -14.82 -6.10
N ASN A 74 11.34 -14.53 -5.34
CA ASN A 74 12.68 -15.08 -5.59
C ASN A 74 12.67 -16.62 -5.56
N ASN A 75 12.02 -17.22 -4.56
CA ASN A 75 11.91 -18.67 -4.46
C ASN A 75 11.18 -19.28 -5.67
N ALA A 76 10.12 -18.63 -6.17
CA ALA A 76 9.43 -19.09 -7.36
C ALA A 76 10.30 -18.98 -8.61
N TYR A 77 11.03 -17.87 -8.74
CA TYR A 77 11.93 -17.61 -9.84
C TYR A 77 13.10 -18.62 -9.87
N SER A 78 13.72 -18.91 -8.73
CA SER A 78 14.81 -19.92 -8.64
C SER A 78 14.38 -21.36 -8.89
N ARG A 79 13.08 -21.69 -8.87
CA ARG A 79 12.58 -23.01 -9.30
C ARG A 79 12.26 -23.06 -10.79
N TYR A 80 12.10 -21.89 -11.41
CA TYR A 80 11.80 -21.77 -12.84
C TYR A 80 13.07 -21.80 -13.69
N GLU A 81 14.17 -21.20 -13.19
CA GLU A 81 15.54 -21.37 -13.71
C GLU A 81 16.09 -22.77 -13.44
#